data_AF-A0A0F9Q731-F1
#
_entry.id   AF-A0A0F9Q731-F1
#
_cell.length_a   1.000
_cell.length_b   1.000
_cell.length_c   1.000
_cell.angle_alpha   90.00
_cell.angle_beta   90.00
_cell.angle_gamma   90.00
#
_symmetry.space_group_name_H-M   'P 1'
#
loop_
_entity.id
_entity.type
_entity.pdbx_description
1 polymer ?
#
loop_
_entity_poly.entity_id
_entity_poly.type
_entity_poly.pdbx_seq_one_letter_code
_entity_poly.pdbx_strand_id
1 'polypeptide(L)'
;IINRIEEGSIKAFYNSTVKEITETEIFIDTPEGTVVLENDFVLALTGYKPNFDFLIKLGIALSDDEKKLPQYNPETMETNVTGLYLAGVICGGMETHKWFIENSRIHAKIIMNAILHARPKTVEA
;
A
#
# COMPACT_ATOMS: atom_id res chain seq x y z
N ILE A 1 -8.52 22.59 5.03
CA ILE A 1 -7.85 22.28 6.33
C ILE A 1 -7.01 23.45 6.82
N ILE A 2 -6.23 24.11 5.95
CA ILE A 2 -5.34 25.23 6.30
C ILE A 2 -6.04 26.32 7.14
N ASN A 3 -7.20 26.83 6.72
CA ASN A 3 -7.95 27.83 7.49
C ASN A 3 -8.28 27.38 8.93
N ARG A 4 -8.52 26.07 9.16
CA ARG A 4 -8.81 25.52 10.50
C ARG A 4 -7.56 25.43 11.38
N ILE A 5 -6.40 25.26 10.75
CA ILE A 5 -5.11 25.31 11.44
C ILE A 5 -4.78 26.76 11.79
N GLU A 6 -4.93 27.68 10.82
CA GLU A 6 -4.64 29.10 11.00
C GLU A 6 -5.53 29.78 12.04
N GLU A 7 -6.83 29.44 12.09
CA GLU A 7 -7.75 29.99 13.10
C GLU A 7 -7.64 29.28 14.47
N GLY A 8 -6.82 28.23 14.59
CA GLY A 8 -6.53 27.52 15.85
C GLY A 8 -7.47 26.37 16.20
N SER A 9 -8.50 26.10 15.38
CA SER A 9 -9.43 24.98 15.57
C SER A 9 -8.77 23.59 15.46
N ILE A 10 -7.63 23.48 14.77
CA ILE A 10 -6.83 22.26 14.66
C ILE A 10 -5.38 22.58 15.03
N LYS A 11 -4.87 21.97 16.09
CA LYS A 11 -3.46 22.09 16.47
C LYS A 11 -2.62 21.15 15.60
N ALA A 12 -1.69 21.72 14.83
CA ALA A 12 -0.80 20.96 13.95
C ALA A 12 0.64 20.99 14.48
N PHE A 13 1.25 19.82 14.59
CA PHE A 13 2.67 19.64 14.91
C PHE A 13 3.39 19.09 13.68
N TYR A 14 4.22 19.92 13.04
CA TYR A 14 4.96 19.55 11.85
C TYR A 14 6.36 19.02 12.22
N ASN A 15 6.91 18.14 11.38
CA ASN A 15 8.21 17.51 11.61
C ASN A 15 8.29 16.84 12.99
N SER A 16 7.19 16.21 13.40
CA SER A 16 7.03 15.61 14.72
C SER A 16 6.76 14.12 14.60
N THR A 17 7.20 13.34 15.59
CA THR A 17 7.00 11.89 15.65
C THR A 17 6.40 11.52 16.99
N VAL A 18 5.40 10.63 16.99
CA VAL A 18 4.82 10.10 18.22
C VAL A 18 5.86 9.20 18.90
N LYS A 19 6.16 9.50 20.16
CA LYS A 19 7.13 8.78 20.99
C LYS A 19 6.45 7.69 21.82
N GLU A 20 5.35 8.03 22.47
CA GLU A 20 4.63 7.16 23.40
C GLU A 20 3.14 7.49 23.40
N ILE A 21 2.30 6.46 23.53
CA ILE A 21 0.86 6.57 23.72
C ILE A 21 0.54 5.82 25.01
N THR A 22 -0.04 6.52 25.97
CA THR A 22 -0.53 5.95 27.23
C THR A 22 -2.06 5.89 27.20
N GLU A 23 -2.68 5.52 28.32
CA GLU A 23 -4.15 5.47 28.43
C GLU A 23 -4.80 6.86 28.30
N THR A 24 -4.11 7.92 28.77
CA THR A 24 -4.70 9.27 28.86
C THR A 24 -3.83 10.36 28.24
N GLU A 25 -2.64 10.03 27.75
CA GLU A 25 -1.67 10.99 27.25
C GLU A 25 -0.94 10.49 26.00
N ILE A 26 -0.51 11.43 25.16
CA ILE A 26 0.39 11.20 24.05
C ILE A 26 1.63 12.07 24.16
N PHE A 27 2.79 11.45 23.92
CA PHE A 27 4.10 12.10 23.91
C PHE A 27 4.55 12.24 22.46
N ILE A 28 4.88 13.47 22.07
CA ILE A 28 5.23 13.82 20.70
C ILE A 28 6.60 14.50 20.73
N ASP A 29 7.58 13.93 20.02
CA ASP A 29 8.86 14.60 19.82
C ASP A 29 8.71 15.63 18.69
N THR A 30 8.98 16.90 19.01
CA THR A 30 9.03 18.02 18.04
C THR A 30 10.47 18.55 17.94
N PRO A 31 10.78 19.39 16.94
CA PRO A 31 12.11 20.02 16.84
C PRO A 31 12.50 20.87 18.07
N GLU A 32 11.51 21.35 18.83
CA GLU A 32 11.69 22.17 20.03
C GLU A 32 11.75 21.35 21.33
N GLY A 33 11.49 20.04 21.26
CA GLY A 33 11.50 19.12 22.39
C GLY A 33 10.26 18.23 22.45
N THR A 34 10.18 17.40 23.49
CA THR A 34 9.01 16.54 23.70
C THR A 34 7.83 17.36 24.24
N VAL A 35 6.68 17.23 23.59
CA VAL A 35 5.38 17.78 24.03
C VAL A 35 4.52 16.63 24.56
N VAL A 36 3.84 16.87 25.69
CA VAL A 36 2.87 15.94 26.27
C VAL A 36 1.48 16.55 26.18
N LEU A 37 0.50 15.77 25.72
CA LEU A 37 -0.89 16.19 25.58
C LEU A 37 -1.80 15.14 26.24
N GLU A 38 -2.83 15.60 26.95
CA GLU A 38 -3.97 14.74 27.30
C GLU A 38 -4.65 14.25 26.00
N ASN A 39 -5.00 12.97 25.96
CA ASN A 39 -5.51 12.31 24.76
C ASN A 39 -6.36 11.07 25.10
N ASP A 40 -7.63 11.06 24.67
CA ASP A 40 -8.53 9.93 24.84
C ASP A 40 -8.47 8.90 23.71
N PHE A 41 -8.22 9.34 22.47
CA PHE A 41 -8.28 8.48 21.28
C PHE A 41 -7.19 8.81 20.28
N VAL A 42 -6.63 7.79 19.63
CA VAL A 42 -5.64 7.95 18.55
C VAL A 42 -6.19 7.37 17.25
N LEU A 43 -6.15 8.18 16.19
CA LEU A 43 -6.38 7.74 14.82
C LEU A 43 -5.04 7.63 14.08
N ALA A 44 -4.50 6.41 13.98
CA ALA A 44 -3.24 6.15 13.28
C ALA A 44 -3.43 6.10 11.75
N LEU A 45 -3.47 7.28 11.12
CA LEU A 45 -3.68 7.44 9.67
C LEU A 45 -2.36 7.41 8.88
N THR A 46 -1.48 6.44 9.17
CA THR A 46 -0.11 6.36 8.62
C THR A 46 -0.01 5.61 7.28
N GLY A 47 -1.13 5.40 6.61
CA GLY A 47 -1.21 4.64 5.36
C GLY A 47 -1.20 3.12 5.56
N TYR A 48 -1.01 2.39 4.46
CA TYR A 48 -1.03 0.94 4.40
C TYR A 48 0.04 0.41 3.43
N LYS A 49 0.38 -0.87 3.54
CA LYS A 49 1.25 -1.58 2.61
C LYS A 49 0.61 -2.89 2.14
N PRO A 50 0.94 -3.38 0.93
CA PRO A 50 0.57 -4.72 0.50
C PRO A 50 0.99 -5.82 1.48
N ASN A 51 0.23 -6.92 1.52
CA ASN A 51 0.63 -8.13 2.21
C ASN A 51 1.65 -8.91 1.34
N PHE A 52 2.92 -8.52 1.42
CA PHE A 52 3.99 -9.14 0.64
C PHE A 52 4.21 -10.62 1.00
N ASP A 53 4.05 -10.98 2.27
CA ASP A 53 4.19 -12.37 2.72
C ASP A 53 3.19 -13.29 2.03
N PHE A 54 1.98 -12.82 1.76
CA PHE A 54 0.98 -13.55 0.99
C PHE A 54 1.44 -13.77 -0.46
N LEU A 55 1.97 -12.74 -1.12
CA LEU A 55 2.48 -12.86 -2.50
C LEU A 55 3.66 -13.83 -2.59
N ILE A 56 4.61 -13.73 -1.65
CA ILE A 56 5.78 -14.62 -1.57
C ILE A 56 5.32 -16.07 -1.35
N LYS A 57 4.33 -16.30 -0.47
CA LYS A 57 3.75 -17.65 -0.25
C LYS A 57 3.10 -18.24 -1.48
N LEU A 58 2.57 -17.40 -2.39
CA LEU A 58 2.04 -17.84 -3.68
C LEU A 58 3.14 -18.09 -4.73
N GLY A 59 4.41 -17.82 -4.41
CA GLY A 59 5.54 -17.97 -5.32
C GLY A 59 5.81 -16.76 -6.21
N ILE A 60 5.13 -15.63 -5.95
CA ILE A 60 5.34 -14.39 -6.72
C ILE A 60 6.67 -13.76 -6.30
N ALA A 61 7.56 -13.52 -7.26
CA ALA A 61 8.81 -12.81 -7.01
C ALA A 61 8.55 -11.31 -6.84
N LEU A 62 9.30 -10.67 -5.94
CA LEU A 62 9.30 -9.22 -5.74
C LEU A 62 10.65 -8.64 -6.16
N SER A 63 10.69 -7.37 -6.59
CA SER A 63 11.94 -6.67 -6.86
C SER A 63 12.82 -6.60 -5.60
N ASP A 64 14.14 -6.68 -5.81
CA ASP A 64 15.14 -6.60 -4.74
C ASP A 64 15.50 -5.14 -4.42
N ASP A 65 14.47 -4.34 -4.13
CA ASP A 65 14.59 -2.94 -3.71
C ASP A 65 13.49 -2.61 -2.68
N GLU A 66 13.49 -1.37 -2.20
CA GLU A 66 12.46 -0.85 -1.28
C GLU A 66 11.07 -0.76 -1.93
N LYS A 67 10.98 -0.84 -3.25
CA LYS A 67 9.70 -0.74 -3.97
C LYS A 67 8.91 -2.05 -3.90
N LYS A 68 9.58 -3.20 -3.75
CA LYS A 68 8.94 -4.53 -3.64
C LYS A 68 7.88 -4.76 -4.71
N LEU A 69 8.20 -4.40 -5.95
CA LEU A 69 7.32 -4.57 -7.11
C LEU A 69 7.13 -6.05 -7.40
N PRO A 70 5.90 -6.57 -7.46
CA PRO A 70 5.69 -7.95 -7.88
C PRO A 70 6.08 -8.13 -9.34
N GLN A 71 6.63 -9.29 -9.67
CA GLN A 71 6.96 -9.65 -11.05
C GLN A 71 5.70 -10.06 -11.80
N TYR A 72 5.37 -9.34 -12.87
CA TYR A 72 4.29 -9.67 -13.78
C TYR A 72 4.57 -9.14 -15.18
N ASN A 73 3.94 -9.74 -16.19
CA ASN A 73 3.95 -9.24 -17.56
C ASN A 73 2.90 -8.13 -17.71
N PRO A 74 3.26 -6.88 -18.08
CA PRO A 74 2.29 -5.79 -18.20
C PRO A 74 1.28 -5.95 -19.34
N GLU A 75 1.55 -6.80 -20.34
CA GLU A 75 0.65 -7.05 -21.47
C GLU A 75 -0.42 -8.10 -21.14
N THR A 76 -0.21 -8.96 -20.14
CA THR A 76 -1.15 -10.03 -19.75
C THR A 76 -1.59 -9.96 -18.29
N MET A 77 -0.86 -9.20 -17.47
CA MET A 77 -0.91 -9.15 -16.01
C MET A 77 -0.60 -10.49 -15.30
N GLU A 78 -0.09 -11.49 -16.02
CA GLU A 78 0.31 -12.77 -15.46
C GLU A 78 1.63 -12.63 -14.69
N THR A 79 1.72 -13.24 -13.51
CA THR A 79 2.94 -13.24 -12.69
C THR A 79 3.97 -14.23 -13.23
N ASN A 80 5.11 -14.36 -12.53
CA ASN A 80 6.05 -15.46 -12.77
C ASN A 80 5.45 -16.86 -12.46
N VAL A 81 4.30 -16.92 -11.77
CA VAL A 81 3.57 -18.15 -11.49
C VAL A 81 2.48 -18.32 -12.55
N THR A 82 2.58 -19.40 -13.34
CA THR A 82 1.62 -19.67 -14.43
C THR A 82 0.19 -19.75 -13.89
N GLY A 83 -0.74 -19.04 -14.55
CA GLY A 83 -2.15 -19.00 -14.18
C GLY A 83 -2.49 -18.09 -13.00
N LEU A 84 -1.51 -17.36 -12.46
CA LEU A 84 -1.71 -16.39 -11.38
C LEU A 84 -1.51 -14.97 -11.93
N TYR A 85 -2.53 -14.11 -11.75
CA TYR A 85 -2.59 -12.77 -12.32
C TYR A 85 -2.74 -11.70 -11.22
N LEU A 86 -2.27 -10.48 -11.49
CA LEU A 86 -2.40 -9.34 -10.58
C LEU A 86 -3.28 -8.24 -11.15
N ALA A 87 -4.14 -7.66 -10.31
CA ALA A 87 -4.96 -6.52 -10.68
C ALA A 87 -5.07 -5.54 -9.52
N GLY A 88 -5.07 -4.25 -9.86
CA GLY A 88 -5.29 -3.17 -8.90
C GLY A 88 -3.99 -2.64 -8.30
N VAL A 89 -4.12 -2.06 -7.11
CA VAL A 89 -3.02 -1.36 -6.43
C VAL A 89 -1.85 -2.28 -6.06
N ILE A 90 -2.10 -3.58 -5.93
CA ILE A 90 -1.10 -4.59 -5.59
C ILE A 90 0.07 -4.61 -6.58
N CYS A 91 -0.17 -4.25 -7.85
CA CYS A 91 0.85 -4.18 -8.90
C CYS A 91 1.92 -3.12 -8.64
N GLY A 92 1.68 -2.17 -7.74
CA GLY A 92 2.58 -1.05 -7.43
C GLY A 92 3.57 -1.32 -6.30
N GLY A 93 3.47 -2.46 -5.60
CA GLY A 93 4.29 -2.70 -4.41
C GLY A 93 4.17 -1.56 -3.39
N MET A 94 5.29 -0.99 -2.97
CA MET A 94 5.38 0.18 -2.09
C MET A 94 5.15 1.52 -2.80
N GLU A 95 5.04 1.55 -4.14
CA GLU A 95 4.62 2.73 -4.90
C GLU A 95 3.09 2.92 -4.82
N THR A 96 2.56 3.15 -3.61
CA THR A 96 1.13 3.18 -3.31
C THR A 96 0.33 4.29 -4.02
N HIS A 97 1.01 5.25 -4.64
CA HIS A 97 0.44 6.36 -5.40
C HIS A 97 0.45 6.14 -6.92
N LYS A 98 0.86 4.96 -7.40
CA LYS A 98 0.96 4.66 -8.83
C LYS A 98 -0.36 4.19 -9.43
N TRP A 99 -1.11 3.41 -8.66
CA TRP A 99 -2.32 2.75 -9.10
C TRP A 99 -3.53 3.27 -8.32
N PHE A 100 -4.57 3.62 -9.06
CA PHE A 100 -5.86 4.08 -8.58
C PHE A 100 -6.96 3.31 -9.30
N ILE A 101 -8.21 3.47 -8.87
CA ILE A 101 -9.34 2.77 -9.48
C ILE A 101 -9.48 3.14 -10.96
N GLU A 102 -9.15 4.38 -11.31
CA GLU A 102 -9.23 4.97 -12.65
C GLU A 102 -8.29 4.29 -13.63
N ASN A 103 -7.03 4.09 -13.24
CA ASN A 103 -6.00 3.56 -14.14
C ASN A 103 -5.80 2.04 -14.00
N SER A 104 -6.23 1.41 -12.90
CA SER A 104 -6.03 -0.02 -12.67
C SER A 104 -7.20 -0.92 -13.10
N ARG A 105 -8.39 -0.35 -13.33
CA ARG A 105 -9.56 -1.11 -13.81
C ARG A 105 -9.33 -1.80 -15.16
N ILE A 106 -8.38 -1.30 -15.95
CA ILE A 106 -8.04 -1.88 -17.26
C ILE A 106 -7.43 -3.28 -17.14
N HIS A 107 -6.78 -3.59 -16.00
CA HIS A 107 -6.18 -4.90 -15.74
C HIS A 107 -7.18 -6.03 -15.91
N ALA A 108 -8.46 -5.82 -15.53
CA ALA A 108 -9.50 -6.83 -15.70
C ALA A 108 -9.69 -7.23 -17.17
N LYS A 109 -9.73 -6.26 -18.10
CA LYS A 109 -9.86 -6.55 -19.54
C LYS A 109 -8.61 -7.27 -20.07
N ILE A 110 -7.43 -6.84 -19.63
CA ILE A 110 -6.15 -7.43 -20.03
C ILE A 110 -6.08 -8.91 -19.59
N ILE A 111 -6.40 -9.18 -18.32
CA ILE A 111 -6.42 -10.54 -17.76
C ILE A 111 -7.43 -11.42 -18.48
N MET A 112 -8.66 -10.95 -18.69
CA MET A 112 -9.68 -11.73 -19.38
C MET A 112 -9.26 -12.07 -20.82
N ASN A 113 -8.64 -11.12 -21.52
CA ASN A 113 -8.10 -11.39 -22.85
C ASN A 113 -6.97 -12.43 -22.79
N ALA A 114 -6.06 -12.35 -21.82
CA ALA A 114 -4.99 -13.33 -21.65
C ALA A 114 -5.55 -14.74 -21.38
N ILE A 115 -6.55 -14.86 -20.49
CA ILE A 115 -7.20 -16.14 -20.16
C ILE A 115 -7.91 -16.74 -21.38
N LEU A 116 -8.66 -15.94 -22.16
CA LEU A 116 -9.40 -16.43 -23.33
C LEU A 116 -8.50 -16.94 -24.46
N HIS A 117 -7.29 -16.38 -24.60
CA HIS A 117 -6.34 -16.75 -25.65
C HIS A 117 -5.22 -17.67 -25.15
N ALA A 118 -5.17 -17.96 -23.85
CA ALA A 118 -4.28 -18.97 -23.31
C ALA A 118 -4.73 -20.35 -23.82
N ARG A 119 -3.79 -21.10 -24.42
CA ARG A 119 -4.05 -22.51 -24.74
C ARG A 119 -4.15 -23.27 -23.41
N PRO A 120 -5.11 -24.20 -23.26
CA PRO A 120 -5.17 -25.04 -22.06
C PRO A 120 -3.85 -25.78 -21.92
N LYS A 121 -3.13 -25.53 -20.82
CA LYS A 121 -1.98 -26.34 -20.45
C LYS A 121 -2.54 -27.62 -19.82
N THR A 122 -2.28 -28.75 -20.45
CA THR A 122 -2.59 -30.06 -19.90
C THR A 122 -1.92 -30.18 -18.54
N VAL A 123 -2.71 -30.36 -17.48
CA VAL A 123 -2.17 -30.73 -16.18
C VAL A 123 -1.78 -32.20 -16.28
N GLU A 124 -0.49 -32.49 -16.42
CA GLU A 124 0.01 -33.85 -16.23
C GLU A 124 -0.11 -34.17 -14.73
N ALA A 125 -0.85 -35.25 -14.45
CA ALA A 125 -1.10 -35.78 -13.10
C ALA A 125 0.05 -36.69 -12.64
#